data_AF-A0A3D5L4X0-F1
#
_entry.id   AF-A0A3D5L4X0-F1
#
_cell.length_a   1.000
_cell.length_b   1.000
_cell.length_c   1.000
_cell.angle_alpha   90.00
_cell.angle_beta   90.00
_cell.angle_gamma   90.00
#
_symmetry.space_group_name_H-M   'P 1'
#
loop_
_entity.id
_entity.type
_entity.pdbx_description
1 polymer ?
#
loop_
_entity_poly.entity_id
_entity_poly.type
_entity_poly.pdbx_seq_one_letter_code
_entity_poly.pdbx_strand_id
1 'polypeptide(L)'
;MNKQQLAQKIWASANQMRSKIEAGEYKDFILGFIFYKYLSDKEVQFLKENDCDDEYLKTLSEDDPETVEWVQENIGYFISYENLFSTWLSI
;
A
#
# COMPACT_ATOMS: atom_id res chain seq x y z
N MET A 1 -23.39 -1.23 7.65
CA MET A 1 -22.59 -2.44 7.34
C MET A 1 -21.77 -2.79 8.58
N ASN A 2 -21.91 -3.99 9.15
CA ASN A 2 -21.18 -4.40 10.37
C ASN A 2 -19.80 -4.99 10.00
N LYS A 3 -18.79 -4.85 10.88
CA LYS A 3 -17.44 -5.46 10.74
C LYS A 3 -17.47 -6.93 10.28
N GLN A 4 -18.43 -7.72 10.78
CA GLN A 4 -18.60 -9.12 10.35
C GLN A 4 -19.01 -9.27 8.88
N GLN A 5 -19.94 -8.44 8.40
CA GLN A 5 -20.39 -8.47 7.00
C GLN A 5 -19.27 -8.03 6.04
N LEU A 6 -18.46 -7.05 6.46
CA LEU A 6 -17.29 -6.61 5.71
C LEU A 6 -16.24 -7.72 5.62
N ALA A 7 -15.92 -8.37 6.74
CA ALA A 7 -14.99 -9.49 6.78
C ALA A 7 -15.45 -10.65 5.89
N GLN A 8 -16.75 -10.99 5.91
CA GLN A 8 -17.32 -12.01 5.02
C GLN A 8 -17.19 -11.66 3.54
N LYS A 9 -17.42 -10.39 3.18
CA LYS A 9 -17.28 -9.92 1.78
C LYS A 9 -15.83 -10.00 1.31
N ILE A 10 -14.88 -9.54 2.14
CA ILE A 10 -13.44 -9.63 1.85
C ILE A 10 -13.02 -11.10 1.68
N TRP A 11 -13.48 -11.97 2.58
CA TRP A 11 -13.17 -13.39 2.53
C TRP A 11 -13.74 -14.08 1.27
N ALA A 12 -14.97 -13.74 0.87
CA ALA A 12 -15.59 -14.27 -0.34
C ALA A 12 -14.84 -13.83 -1.61
N SER A 13 -14.48 -12.55 -1.73
CA SER A 13 -13.68 -12.04 -2.85
C SER A 13 -12.30 -12.69 -2.90
N ALA A 14 -11.65 -12.85 -1.74
CA ALA A 14 -10.36 -13.52 -1.64
C ALA A 14 -10.42 -14.99 -2.09
N ASN A 15 -11.46 -15.73 -1.68
CA ASN A 15 -11.68 -17.10 -2.13
C ASN A 15 -11.94 -17.22 -3.64
N GLN A 16 -12.59 -16.24 -4.27
CA GLN A 16 -12.74 -16.21 -5.73
C GLN A 16 -11.40 -16.00 -6.43
N MET A 17 -10.54 -15.13 -5.89
CA MET A 17 -9.21 -14.85 -6.45
C MET A 17 -8.20 -15.99 -6.25
N ARG A 18 -8.39 -16.79 -5.19
CA ARG A 18 -7.52 -17.92 -4.85
C ARG A 18 -7.41 -18.96 -5.98
N SER A 19 -8.45 -19.15 -6.79
CA SER A 19 -8.45 -20.06 -7.95
C SER A 19 -7.82 -21.43 -7.63
N LYS A 20 -6.64 -21.77 -8.18
CA LYS A 20 -5.91 -23.04 -7.97
C LYS A 20 -4.83 -22.99 -6.88
N ILE A 21 -4.63 -21.86 -6.20
CA ILE A 21 -3.57 -21.69 -5.21
C ILE A 21 -3.96 -22.39 -3.90
N GLU A 22 -3.04 -23.12 -3.28
CA GLU A 22 -3.29 -23.75 -1.99
C GLU A 22 -3.53 -22.69 -0.88
N ALA A 23 -4.21 -23.08 0.19
CA ALA A 23 -4.64 -22.14 1.23
C ALA A 23 -3.45 -21.47 1.94
N GLY A 24 -2.37 -22.22 2.14
CA GLY A 24 -1.14 -21.73 2.74
C GLY A 24 -0.45 -20.69 1.87
N GLU A 25 -0.23 -21.03 0.59
CA GLU A 25 0.41 -20.12 -0.38
C GLU A 25 -0.42 -18.85 -0.60
N TYR A 26 -1.74 -18.98 -0.78
CA TYR A 26 -2.62 -17.83 -1.00
C TYR A 26 -2.60 -16.86 0.17
N LYS A 27 -2.54 -17.38 1.41
CA LYS A 27 -2.44 -16.57 2.62
C LYS A 27 -1.16 -15.73 2.62
N ASP A 28 -0.02 -16.34 2.27
CA ASP A 28 1.25 -15.61 2.29
C ASP A 28 1.30 -14.53 1.19
N PHE A 29 0.75 -14.82 0.00
CA PHE A 29 0.62 -13.83 -1.07
C PHE A 29 -0.31 -12.67 -0.71
N ILE A 30 -1.54 -12.96 -0.27
CA ILE A 30 -2.54 -11.92 0.00
C ILE A 30 -2.14 -11.04 1.19
N LEU A 31 -1.48 -11.60 2.20
CA LEU A 31 -0.98 -10.83 3.34
C LEU A 31 0.13 -9.86 2.90
N GLY A 32 1.03 -10.29 2.03
CA GLY A 32 2.05 -9.41 1.43
C GLY A 32 1.41 -8.22 0.70
N PHE A 33 0.40 -8.48 -0.14
CA PHE A 33 -0.32 -7.42 -0.85
C PHE A 33 -1.08 -6.47 0.08
N ILE A 34 -1.79 -6.99 1.09
CA ILE A 34 -2.51 -6.16 2.07
C ILE A 34 -1.53 -5.30 2.86
N PHE A 35 -0.39 -5.88 3.27
CA PHE A 35 0.65 -5.16 3.99
C PHE A 35 1.28 -4.07 3.11
N TYR A 36 1.59 -4.37 1.85
CA TYR A 36 2.11 -3.39 0.91
C TYR A 36 1.16 -2.21 0.70
N LYS A 37 -0.13 -2.49 0.49
CA LYS A 37 -1.16 -1.46 0.39
C LYS A 37 -1.19 -0.59 1.66
N TYR A 38 -1.12 -1.22 2.83
CA TYR A 38 -1.12 -0.50 4.10
C TYR A 38 0.09 0.44 4.21
N LEU A 39 1.30 -0.01 3.85
CA LEU A 39 2.49 0.84 3.85
C LEU A 39 2.34 2.00 2.86
N SER A 40 1.93 1.72 1.63
CA SER A 40 1.74 2.77 0.62
C SER A 40 0.70 3.81 1.03
N ASP A 41 -0.44 3.40 1.57
CA ASP A 41 -1.46 4.33 2.05
C ASP A 41 -0.95 5.17 3.23
N LYS A 42 -0.18 4.55 4.14
CA LYS A 42 0.38 5.24 5.32
C LYS A 42 1.42 6.28 4.92
N GLU A 43 2.28 5.99 3.94
CA GLU A 43 3.25 6.97 3.42
C GLU A 43 2.56 8.16 2.75
N VAL A 44 1.57 7.91 1.89
CA VAL A 44 0.78 8.99 1.28
C VAL A 44 0.07 9.83 2.34
N GLN A 45 -0.50 9.18 3.36
CA GLN A 45 -1.13 9.90 4.48
C GLN A 45 -0.12 10.75 5.24
N PHE A 46 1.05 10.20 5.57
CA PHE A 46 2.12 10.91 6.25
C PHE A 46 2.54 12.16 5.47
N LEU A 47 2.80 12.03 4.17
CA LEU A 47 3.19 13.15 3.32
C LEU A 47 2.10 14.23 3.27
N LYS A 48 0.82 13.83 3.11
CA LYS A 48 -0.30 14.78 3.11
C LYS A 48 -0.50 15.50 4.44
N GLU A 49 -0.22 14.83 5.56
CA GLU A 49 -0.25 15.44 6.90
C GLU A 49 0.89 16.45 7.12
N ASN A 50 1.94 16.40 6.29
CA ASN A 50 3.08 17.30 6.32
C ASN A 50 3.08 18.28 5.12
N ASP A 51 1.89 18.66 4.65
CA ASP A 51 1.66 19.67 3.61
C ASP A 51 2.25 19.32 2.22
N CYS A 52 2.56 18.05 1.95
CA CYS A 52 2.90 17.60 0.60
C CYS A 52 1.63 17.42 -0.24
N ASP A 53 1.52 18.16 -1.34
CA ASP A 53 0.39 18.08 -2.26
C ASP A 53 0.51 16.91 -3.26
N ASP A 54 -0.55 16.68 -4.04
CA ASP A 54 -0.59 15.60 -5.03
C ASP A 54 0.39 15.81 -6.20
N GLU A 55 0.91 17.03 -6.42
CA GLU A 55 1.96 17.28 -7.42
C GLU A 55 3.33 16.85 -6.89
N TYR A 56 3.63 17.17 -5.62
CA TYR A 56 4.83 16.73 -4.94
C TYR A 56 4.88 15.20 -4.80
N LEU A 57 3.75 14.53 -4.57
CA LEU A 57 3.74 13.06 -4.54
C LEU A 57 4.31 12.45 -5.83
N LYS A 58 4.09 13.09 -6.99
CA LYS A 58 4.59 12.60 -8.29
C LYS A 58 6.10 12.72 -8.43
N THR A 59 6.75 13.49 -7.57
CA THR A 59 8.21 13.68 -7.59
C THR A 59 8.94 12.76 -6.60
N LEU A 60 8.23 11.92 -5.83
CA LEU A 60 8.85 10.97 -4.90
C LEU A 60 9.71 9.96 -5.68
N SER A 61 11.02 10.12 -5.56
CA SER A 61 12.04 9.27 -6.18
C SER A 61 13.12 8.93 -5.16
N GLU A 62 13.76 7.77 -5.34
CA GLU A 62 14.96 7.40 -4.56
C GLU A 62 16.16 8.31 -4.88
N ASP A 63 16.09 9.09 -5.96
CA ASP A 63 17.11 10.07 -6.34
C ASP A 63 17.11 11.34 -5.46
N ASP A 64 16.11 11.52 -4.60
CA ASP A 64 16.02 12.60 -3.63
C ASP A 64 16.33 12.09 -2.20
N PRO A 65 17.62 12.03 -1.81
CA PRO A 65 18.02 11.44 -0.53
C PRO A 65 17.47 12.20 0.68
N GLU A 66 17.24 13.51 0.58
CA GLU A 66 16.69 14.29 1.70
C GLU A 66 15.26 13.85 2.01
N THR A 67 14.42 13.71 0.98
CA THR A 67 13.05 13.21 1.15
C THR A 67 13.04 11.75 1.62
N VAL A 68 13.91 10.90 1.06
CA VAL A 68 14.01 9.49 1.47
C VAL A 68 14.36 9.37 2.95
N GLU A 69 15.40 10.07 3.41
CA GLU A 69 15.82 10.04 4.81
C GLU A 69 14.73 10.57 5.74
N TRP A 70 14.11 11.70 5.40
CA TRP A 70 13.04 12.28 6.20
C TRP A 70 11.86 11.33 6.38
N VAL A 71 11.39 10.69 5.31
CA VAL A 71 10.28 9.71 5.40
C VAL A 71 10.73 8.50 6.21
N GLN A 72 11.93 7.95 5.97
CA GLN A 72 12.44 6.80 6.70
C GLN A 72 12.59 7.06 8.20
N GLU A 73 13.06 8.24 8.62
CA GLU A 73 13.19 8.59 10.03
C GLU A 73 11.83 8.67 10.75
N ASN A 74 10.77 9.09 10.04
CA ASN A 74 9.45 9.29 10.63
C ASN A 74 8.56 8.04 10.59
N ILE A 75 8.61 7.25 9.50
CA ILE A 75 7.72 6.09 9.31
C ILE A 75 8.44 4.75 9.10
N GLY A 76 9.77 4.74 8.96
CA GLY A 76 10.62 3.55 8.96
C GLY A 76 10.86 2.89 7.59
N TYR A 77 10.38 3.49 6.51
CA TYR A 77 10.50 3.01 5.12
C TYR A 77 10.25 4.16 4.14
N PHE A 78 10.44 3.92 2.85
CA PHE A 78 10.10 4.84 1.75
C PHE A 78 9.64 4.04 0.53
N ILE A 79 8.68 4.56 -0.24
CA ILE A 79 8.14 3.96 -1.46
C ILE A 79 8.10 5.05 -2.55
N SER A 80 8.90 4.87 -3.61
CA SER A 80 8.89 5.80 -4.75
C SER A 80 7.50 5.89 -5.41
N TYR A 81 7.21 7.01 -6.06
CA TYR A 81 5.89 7.29 -6.63
C TYR A 81 5.39 6.18 -7.56
N GLU A 82 6.25 5.70 -8.46
CA GLU A 82 5.94 4.62 -9.41
C GLU A 82 5.56 3.29 -8.73
N ASN A 83 5.93 3.12 -7.46
CA ASN A 83 5.65 1.93 -6.68
C ASN A 83 4.49 2.10 -5.70
N LEU A 84 3.94 3.31 -5.51
CA LEU A 84 2.77 3.47 -4.65
C LEU A 84 1.60 2.61 -5.14
N PHE A 85 0.85 1.99 -4.23
CA PHE A 85 -0.27 1.11 -4.56
C PHE A 85 -1.30 1.78 -5.48
N SER A 86 -1.49 3.09 -5.35
CA SER A 86 -2.41 3.87 -6.19
C SER A 86 -2.00 3.95 -7.67
N THR A 87 -0.69 3.92 -7.97
CA THR A 87 -0.18 4.02 -9.35
C THR A 87 -0.33 2.70 -10.10
N TRP A 88 -0.33 1.57 -9.39
CA TRP A 88 -0.60 0.26 -9.98
C TRP A 88 -2.05 0.09 -10.44
N LEU A 89 -2.98 0.83 -9.84
CA LEU A 89 -4.41 0.80 -10.20
C LEU A 89 -4.72 1.67 -11.41
N SER A 90 -3.84 2.60 -11.78
CA SER A 90 -4.02 3.53 -12.89
C SER A 90 -3.53 3.00 -14.25
N ILE A 91 -3.18 1.71 -14.32
CA ILE A 91 -2.76 1.00 -15.54
C ILE A 91 -3.99 0.54 -16.35
#